data_AF-A0A7J8V886-F1
#
_entry.id   AF-A0A7J8V886-F1
#
_cell.length_a   1.000
_cell.length_b   1.000
_cell.length_c   1.000
_cell.angle_alpha   90.00
_cell.angle_beta   90.00
_cell.angle_gamma   90.00
#
_symmetry.space_group_name_H-M   'P 1'
#
loop_
_entity.id
_entity.type
_entity.pdbx_description
1 polymer ?
#
loop_
_entity_poly.entity_id
_entity_poly.type
_entity_poly.pdbx_seq_one_letter_code
_entity_poly.pdbx_strand_id
1 'polypeptide(L)'
;MTAETGTYRWMAPELSDILSALGPWKVIEHKPYDHKADVFSFGIVLWEMLSGKLPYENLTPLQAAVGVVQKGLRPVIPQHTRPKFVELLERCWQQDPSLRPEFSEITNLLEDLASR
;
A
#
# COMPACT_ATOMS: atom_id res chain seq x y z
N MET A 1 2.37 19.49 14.24
CA MET A 1 2.83 19.28 12.86
C MET A 1 3.91 18.21 12.93
N THR A 2 3.53 16.93 12.87
CA THR A 2 4.49 15.82 12.93
C THR A 2 5.03 15.61 11.52
N ALA A 3 6.30 15.94 11.30
CA ALA A 3 6.99 15.82 10.02
C ALA A 3 7.36 14.37 9.66
N GLU A 4 6.62 13.39 10.17
CA GLU A 4 6.83 11.97 9.92
C GLU A 4 5.58 11.41 9.25
N THR A 5 5.53 11.56 7.93
CA THR A 5 4.49 11.03 7.06
C THR A 5 4.61 9.50 7.03
N GLY A 6 4.00 8.81 8.00
CA GLY A 6 3.82 7.34 8.00
C GLY A 6 5.08 6.47 8.05
N THR A 7 4.90 5.17 8.29
CA THR A 7 6.01 4.22 8.17
C THR A 7 6.17 3.81 6.70
N TYR A 8 7.33 4.12 6.10
CA TYR A 8 7.56 4.04 4.65
C TYR A 8 7.15 2.74 3.94
N ARG A 9 7.14 1.59 4.64
CA ARG A 9 6.80 0.29 4.03
C ARG A 9 5.32 0.15 3.66
N TRP A 10 4.43 0.92 4.30
CA TRP A 10 2.98 0.87 4.05
C TRP A 10 2.49 2.02 3.18
N MET A 11 3.35 2.98 2.84
CA MET A 11 2.94 4.19 2.14
C MET A 11 2.55 3.94 0.68
N ALA A 12 1.46 4.60 0.27
CA ALA A 12 1.01 4.62 -1.10
C ALA A 12 2.00 5.37 -2.02
N PRO A 13 2.13 4.96 -3.29
CA PRO A 13 3.14 5.50 -4.20
C PRO A 13 2.96 7.00 -4.53
N GLU A 14 1.74 7.54 -4.42
CA GLU A 14 1.44 8.94 -4.66
C GLU A 14 1.89 9.87 -3.53
N LEU A 15 2.20 9.33 -2.33
CA LEU A 15 2.80 10.06 -1.21
C LEU A 15 4.30 10.30 -1.46
N SER A 16 4.57 10.90 -2.61
CA SER A 16 5.89 11.05 -3.23
C SER A 16 6.87 11.96 -2.47
N ASP A 17 6.48 12.50 -1.31
CA ASP A 17 7.31 13.30 -0.40
C ASP A 17 8.59 12.58 0.04
N ILE A 18 8.60 11.24 -0.01
CA ILE A 18 9.79 10.44 0.29
C ILE A 18 10.93 10.69 -0.73
N LEU A 19 10.59 11.01 -1.99
CA LEU A 19 11.55 11.25 -3.06
C LEU A 19 12.04 12.69 -3.12
N SER A 20 11.30 13.66 -2.58
CA SER A 20 11.75 15.06 -2.51
C SER A 20 12.92 15.24 -1.54
N ALA A 21 13.08 14.35 -0.56
CA ALA A 21 14.21 14.34 0.36
C ALA A 21 15.53 13.81 -0.26
N LEU A 22 15.48 13.16 -1.43
CA LEU A 22 16.64 12.51 -2.06
C LEU A 22 17.31 13.29 -3.19
N GLY A 23 16.89 14.53 -3.47
CA GLY A 23 17.57 15.38 -4.45
C GLY A 23 16.89 16.74 -4.68
N PRO A 24 17.62 17.73 -5.24
CA PRO A 24 17.18 19.13 -5.29
C PRO A 24 16.08 19.45 -6.32
N TRP A 25 15.44 18.46 -6.93
CA TRP A 25 14.48 18.67 -8.01
C TRP A 25 13.31 17.70 -7.92
N LYS A 26 12.32 18.07 -7.12
CA LYS A 26 10.92 18.00 -7.55
C LYS A 26 10.12 18.93 -6.63
N VAL A 27 9.65 20.05 -7.17
CA VAL A 27 8.46 20.71 -6.61
C VAL A 27 7.35 19.71 -6.85
N ILE A 28 7.15 18.81 -5.89
CA ILE A 28 6.01 17.92 -5.86
C ILE A 28 4.87 18.88 -5.53
N GLU A 29 4.11 19.26 -6.55
CA GLU A 29 2.77 19.80 -6.30
C GLU A 29 2.15 18.89 -5.24
N HIS A 30 1.73 19.46 -4.12
CA HIS A 30 0.95 18.74 -3.11
C HIS A 30 -0.26 18.15 -3.83
N LYS A 31 -0.11 16.95 -4.40
CA LYS A 31 -1.23 16.21 -4.94
C LYS A 31 -2.07 15.91 -3.72
N PRO A 32 -3.33 16.37 -3.67
CA PRO A 32 -4.21 16.00 -2.60
C PRO A 32 -4.24 14.47 -2.58
N TYR A 33 -3.68 13.88 -1.53
CA TYR A 33 -3.88 12.47 -1.27
C TYR A 33 -5.27 12.34 -0.68
N ASP A 34 -6.02 11.39 -1.23
CA ASP A 34 -7.37 11.07 -0.77
C ASP A 34 -7.31 9.82 0.12
N HIS A 35 -8.43 9.43 0.71
CA HIS A 35 -8.62 8.21 1.49
C HIS A 35 -8.15 6.93 0.75
N LYS A 36 -7.96 6.98 -0.57
CA LYS A 36 -7.33 5.91 -1.38
C LYS A 36 -5.90 5.58 -0.96
N ALA A 37 -5.16 6.52 -0.36
CA ALA A 37 -3.85 6.23 0.22
C ALA A 37 -3.96 5.31 1.45
N ASP A 38 -5.03 5.47 2.24
CA ASP A 38 -5.33 4.59 3.36
C ASP A 38 -5.76 3.19 2.89
N VAL A 39 -6.46 3.09 1.76
CA VAL A 39 -6.80 1.80 1.12
C VAL A 39 -5.53 1.02 0.73
N PHE A 40 -4.54 1.71 0.17
CA PHE A 40 -3.25 1.08 -0.13
C PHE A 40 -2.56 0.57 1.14
N SER A 41 -2.47 1.44 2.15
CA SER A 41 -1.84 1.12 3.43
C SER A 41 -2.53 -0.07 4.10
N PHE A 42 -3.87 -0.10 4.07
CA PHE A 42 -4.68 -1.22 4.52
C PHE A 42 -4.37 -2.51 3.77
N GLY A 43 -4.20 -2.47 2.44
CA GLY A 43 -3.80 -3.64 1.65
C GLY A 43 -2.47 -4.23 2.11
N ILE A 44 -1.49 -3.39 2.45
CA ILE A 44 -0.20 -3.85 2.98
C ILE A 44 -0.35 -4.45 4.38
N VAL A 45 -1.15 -3.84 5.27
CA VAL A 45 -1.47 -4.40 6.60
C VAL A 45 -2.20 -5.74 6.48
N LEU A 46 -3.16 -5.87 5.57
CA LEU A 46 -3.86 -7.11 5.32
C LEU A 46 -2.91 -8.22 4.86
N TRP A 47 -1.95 -7.88 3.98
CA TRP A 47 -0.91 -8.83 3.60
C TRP A 47 -0.01 -9.22 4.77
N GLU A 48 0.38 -8.29 5.63
CA GLU A 48 1.16 -8.56 6.83
C GLU A 48 0.42 -9.52 7.78
N MET A 49 -0.88 -9.32 7.98
CA MET A 49 -1.71 -10.24 8.77
C MET A 49 -1.79 -11.65 8.15
N LEU A 50 -1.94 -11.74 6.82
CA LEU A 50 -2.06 -13.02 6.11
C LEU A 50 -0.73 -13.79 6.04
N SER A 51 0.39 -13.08 5.95
CA SER A 51 1.73 -13.67 5.83
C SER A 51 2.42 -13.87 7.18
N GLY A 52 2.05 -13.10 8.20
CA GLY A 52 2.76 -13.03 9.48
C GLY A 52 4.17 -12.43 9.38
N LYS A 53 4.45 -11.65 8.32
CA LYS A 53 5.79 -11.13 8.00
C LYS A 53 5.81 -9.62 7.86
N LEU A 54 6.98 -9.03 8.14
CA LEU A 54 7.22 -7.62 7.87
C LEU A 54 7.26 -7.35 6.36
N PRO A 55 6.51 -6.37 5.83
CA PRO A 55 6.54 -6.05 4.41
C PRO A 55 7.92 -5.61 3.95
N TYR A 56 8.41 -6.24 2.88
CA TYR A 56 9.72 -5.99 2.30
C TYR A 56 10.87 -6.18 3.31
N GLU A 57 10.82 -7.23 4.15
CA GLU A 57 11.78 -7.48 5.24
C GLU A 57 13.26 -7.37 4.83
N ASN A 58 13.60 -7.67 3.57
CA ASN A 58 14.95 -7.62 3.04
C ASN A 58 15.41 -6.23 2.55
N LEU A 59 14.55 -5.20 2.63
CA LEU A 59 14.82 -3.83 2.19
C LEU A 59 14.77 -2.89 3.39
N THR A 60 15.52 -1.78 3.34
CA THR A 60 15.29 -0.68 4.28
C THR A 60 13.92 -0.02 4.00
N PRO A 61 13.31 0.66 4.99
CA PRO A 61 12.01 1.32 4.78
C PRO A 61 12.02 2.28 3.57
N LEU A 62 13.10 3.04 3.39
CA LEU A 62 13.27 3.94 2.25
C LEU A 62 13.41 3.20 0.92
N GLN A 63 14.19 2.11 0.88
CA GLN A 63 14.33 1.28 -0.33
C GLN A 63 13.00 0.64 -0.73
N ALA A 64 12.20 0.20 0.24
CA ALA A 64 10.87 -0.33 -0.01
C ALA A 64 9.97 0.72 -0.65
N ALA A 65 9.88 1.92 -0.07
CA ALA A 65 9.12 3.03 -0.64
C ALA A 65 9.57 3.40 -2.06
N VAL A 66 10.89 3.53 -2.29
CA VAL A 66 11.45 3.81 -3.61
C VAL A 66 11.09 2.70 -4.61
N GLY A 67 11.16 1.44 -4.20
CA GLY A 67 10.75 0.29 -5.02
C GLY A 67 9.26 0.30 -5.37
N VAL A 68 8.39 0.64 -4.42
CA VAL A 68 6.94 0.77 -4.63
C VAL A 68 6.64 1.87 -5.65
N VAL A 69 7.28 3.03 -5.52
CA VAL A 69 7.05 4.19 -6.40
C VAL A 69 7.63 3.99 -7.80
N GLN A 70 8.88 3.56 -7.91
CA GLN A 70 9.60 3.54 -9.19
C GLN A 70 9.46 2.23 -9.96
N LYS A 71 9.28 1.11 -9.27
CA LYS A 71 9.28 -0.23 -9.87
C LYS A 71 7.94 -0.96 -9.73
N GLY A 72 6.94 -0.33 -9.11
CA GLY A 72 5.67 -0.99 -8.80
C GLY A 72 5.84 -2.20 -7.87
N LEU A 73 6.86 -2.19 -7.01
CA LEU A 73 7.14 -3.31 -6.10
C LEU A 73 5.92 -3.59 -5.22
N ARG A 74 5.56 -4.87 -5.06
CA ARG A 74 4.49 -5.33 -4.15
C ARG A 74 4.96 -6.56 -3.36
N PRO A 75 4.39 -6.82 -2.16
CA PRO A 75 4.75 -8.00 -1.39
C PRO A 75 4.34 -9.28 -2.11
N VAL A 76 5.12 -10.36 -1.93
CA VAL A 76 4.80 -11.66 -2.54
C VAL A 76 3.64 -12.28 -1.77
N ILE A 77 2.54 -12.62 -2.46
CA ILE A 77 1.38 -13.25 -1.84
C ILE A 77 1.70 -14.75 -1.57
N PRO A 78 1.45 -15.26 -0.34
CA PRO A 78 1.65 -16.67 -0.04
C PRO A 78 0.80 -17.60 -0.93
N GLN A 79 1.36 -18.75 -1.35
CA GLN A 79 0.70 -19.67 -2.29
C GLN A 79 -0.64 -20.24 -1.79
N HIS A 80 -0.86 -20.29 -0.47
CA HIS A 80 -2.08 -20.84 0.14
C HIS A 80 -3.12 -19.75 0.50
N THR A 81 -2.92 -18.52 0.06
CA THR A 81 -3.89 -17.44 0.26
C THR A 81 -5.14 -17.69 -0.60
N ARG A 82 -6.33 -17.56 0.00
CA ARG A 82 -7.61 -17.78 -0.72
C ARG A 82 -7.72 -16.81 -1.90
N PRO A 83 -8.23 -17.23 -3.08
CA PRO A 83 -8.30 -16.37 -4.27
C PRO A 83 -8.98 -15.00 -4.05
N LYS A 84 -10.04 -14.95 -3.24
CA LYS A 84 -10.71 -13.69 -2.88
C LYS A 84 -9.81 -12.70 -2.12
N PHE A 85 -8.90 -13.20 -1.27
CA PHE A 85 -7.91 -12.34 -0.61
C PHE A 85 -6.83 -11.88 -1.58
N VAL A 86 -6.41 -12.74 -2.52
CA VAL A 86 -5.47 -12.37 -3.59
C VAL A 86 -6.03 -11.19 -4.38
N GLU A 87 -7.27 -11.33 -4.87
CA GLU A 87 -7.96 -10.28 -5.62
C GLU A 87 -8.11 -8.98 -4.81
N LEU A 88 -8.52 -9.08 -3.54
CA LEU A 88 -8.65 -7.91 -2.66
C LEU A 88 -7.31 -7.18 -2.49
N LEU A 89 -6.23 -7.92 -2.20
CA LEU A 89 -4.88 -7.35 -2.07
C LEU A 89 -4.46 -6.64 -3.36
N GLU A 90 -4.61 -7.30 -4.50
CA GLU A 90 -4.30 -6.77 -5.83
C GLU A 90 -5.05 -5.49 -6.16
N ARG A 91 -6.32 -5.39 -5.77
CA ARG A 91 -7.12 -4.17 -5.92
C ARG A 91 -6.70 -3.06 -4.95
N CYS A 92 -6.43 -3.37 -3.69
CA CYS A 92 -6.08 -2.37 -2.67
C CYS A 92 -4.76 -1.66 -2.97
N TRP A 93 -3.75 -2.36 -3.50
CA TRP A 93 -2.44 -1.78 -3.76
C TRP A 93 -2.19 -1.40 -5.23
N GLN A 94 -3.24 -1.09 -6.00
CA GLN A 94 -3.09 -0.57 -7.36
C GLN A 94 -2.25 0.71 -7.39
N GLN A 95 -1.45 0.86 -8.45
CA GLN A 95 -0.61 2.04 -8.63
C GLN A 95 -1.47 3.29 -8.79
N ASP A 96 -2.52 3.20 -9.59
CA ASP A 96 -3.52 4.25 -9.77
C ASP A 96 -4.52 4.23 -8.59
N PRO A 97 -4.63 5.31 -7.80
CA PRO A 97 -5.59 5.41 -6.71
C PRO A 97 -7.04 5.21 -7.13
N SER A 98 -7.42 5.56 -8.37
CA SER A 98 -8.82 5.42 -8.82
C SER A 98 -9.24 3.98 -9.07
N LEU A 99 -8.28 3.06 -9.21
CA LEU A 99 -8.54 1.62 -9.38
C LEU A 99 -8.69 0.89 -8.03
N ARG A 100 -8.38 1.56 -6.92
CA ARG A 100 -8.50 0.99 -5.59
C ARG A 100 -9.98 1.02 -5.16
N PRO A 101 -10.47 -0.02 -4.45
CA PRO A 101 -11.86 -0.09 -4.00
C PRO A 101 -12.16 0.99 -2.95
N GLU A 102 -13.44 1.25 -2.73
CA GLU A 102 -13.90 1.96 -1.52
C GLU A 102 -13.82 1.05 -0.29
N PHE A 103 -13.63 1.63 0.90
CA PHE A 103 -13.64 0.84 2.14
C PHE A 103 -14.97 0.09 2.34
N SER A 104 -16.09 0.63 1.87
CA SER A 104 -17.39 -0.05 1.90
C SER A 104 -17.40 -1.34 1.08
N GLU A 105 -16.72 -1.37 -0.07
CA GLU A 105 -16.55 -2.60 -0.86
C GLU A 105 -15.65 -3.60 -0.13
N ILE A 106 -14.57 -3.12 0.49
CA ILE A 106 -13.64 -3.95 1.26
C ILE A 106 -14.37 -4.62 2.43
N THR A 107 -15.14 -3.87 3.22
CA THR A 107 -15.87 -4.41 4.37
C THR A 107 -16.88 -5.46 3.94
N ASN A 108 -17.66 -5.19 2.88
CA ASN A 108 -18.63 -6.16 2.36
C ASN A 108 -17.95 -7.47 1.93
N LEU A 109 -16.78 -7.39 1.28
CA LEU A 109 -16.03 -8.57 0.86
C LEU A 109 -15.48 -9.35 2.07
N LEU A 110 -14.97 -8.65 3.08
CA LEU A 110 -14.46 -9.27 4.30
C LEU A 110 -15.57 -9.95 5.12
N GLU A 111 -16.77 -9.36 5.17
CA GLU A 111 -17.94 -9.97 5.82
C GLU A 111 -18.42 -11.24 5.10
N ASP A 112 -18.47 -11.24 3.76
CA ASP A 112 -18.78 -12.45 2.99
C ASP A 112 -17.71 -13.55 3.18
N LEU A 113 -16.45 -13.16 3.42
CA LEU A 113 -15.38 -14.10 3.74
C LEU A 113 -15.43 -14.64 5.17
N ALA A 114 -15.94 -13.85 6.12
CA ALA A 114 -16.03 -14.22 7.53
C ALA A 114 -17.29 -15.03 7.87
N SER A 115 -18.35 -14.87 7.09
CA SER A 115 -19.65 -15.56 7.28
C SER A 115 -19.70 -16.98 6.71
N ARG A 116 -18.56 -17.53 6.26
CA ARG A 116 -18.43 -18.87 5.66
C ARG A 116 -17.30 -19.66 6.33
#